data_AF-A0A8I0H2W4-F1
#
_entry.id   AF-A0A8I0H2W4-F1
#
_cell.length_a   1.000
_cell.length_b   1.000
_cell.length_c   1.000
_cell.angle_alpha   90.00
_cell.angle_beta   90.00
_cell.angle_gamma   90.00
#
_symmetry.space_group_name_H-M   'P 1'
#
loop_
_entity.id
_entity.type
_entity.pdbx_description
1 polymer ?
#
loop_
_entity_poly.entity_id
_entity_poly.type
_entity_poly.pdbx_seq_one_letter_code
_entity_poly.pdbx_strand_id
1 'polypeptide(L)' 'IEAMRQACQGREGVRVQVLKTKYPQGGEKQLIEAVTGRQVPSGGLPIQAGVIVMNVATCAAVADAVIDGKPLVERIV' A
#
# COMPACT_ATOMS: atom_id res chain seq x y z
N ILE A 1 -14.19 4.14 1.65
CA ILE A 1 -13.40 4.09 2.92
C ILE A 1 -14.02 3.13 3.94
N GLU A 2 -15.35 3.06 4.06
CA GLU A 2 -16.02 2.23 5.08
C GLU A 2 -15.72 0.74 4.96
N ALA A 3 -15.84 0.17 3.75
CA ALA A 3 -15.46 -1.23 3.50
C ALA A 3 -14.02 -1.56 3.94
N MET A 4 -13.07 -0.64 3.71
CA MET A 4 -11.68 -0.81 4.15
C MET A 4 -11.56 -0.78 5.67
N ARG A 5 -12.30 0.11 6.35
CA ARG A 5 -12.29 0.20 7.82
C ARG A 5 -12.83 -1.09 8.43
N GLN A 6 -13.95 -1.59 7.90
CA GLN A 6 -14.54 -2.86 8.33
C GLN A 6 -13.59 -4.04 8.13
N ALA A 7 -12.97 -4.15 6.95
CA ALA A 7 -12.00 -5.21 6.66
C ALA A 7 -10.77 -5.20 7.58
N CYS A 8 -10.42 -4.03 8.16
CA CYS A 8 -9.30 -3.88 9.09
C CYS A 8 -9.69 -4.05 10.57
N GLN A 9 -10.98 -4.19 10.91
CA GLN A 9 -11.40 -4.34 12.30
C GLN A 9 -10.78 -5.58 12.94
N GLY A 10 -10.23 -5.43 14.15
CA GLY A 10 -9.62 -6.51 14.91
C GLY A 10 -8.25 -6.98 14.40
N ARG A 11 -7.68 -6.35 13.36
CA ARG A 11 -6.32 -6.67 12.87
C ARG A 11 -5.27 -5.75 13.48
N GLU A 12 -4.48 -6.29 14.39
CA GLU A 12 -3.34 -5.57 14.97
C GLU A 12 -2.31 -5.20 13.88
N GLY A 13 -1.72 -4.01 13.98
CA GLY A 13 -0.72 -3.52 13.03
C GLY A 13 -1.26 -2.98 11.70
N VAL A 14 -2.58 -3.05 11.44
CA VAL A 14 -3.18 -2.52 10.20
C VAL A 14 -3.97 -1.24 10.49
N ARG A 15 -3.76 -0.19 9.68
CA ARG A 15 -4.47 1.09 9.83
C ARG A 15 -4.89 1.64 8.46
N VAL A 16 -6.08 2.23 8.41
CA VAL A 16 -6.60 2.93 7.23
C VAL A 16 -6.39 4.42 7.39
N GLN A 17 -5.56 5.03 6.53
CA GLN A 17 -5.31 6.47 6.51
C GLN A 17 -5.98 7.11 5.30
N VAL A 18 -6.82 8.13 5.53
CA VAL A 18 -7.36 8.98 4.47
C VAL A 18 -6.32 10.03 4.10
N LEU A 19 -6.06 10.19 2.80
CA LEU A 19 -5.14 11.20 2.24
C LEU A 19 -5.90 12.26 1.45
N LYS A 20 -5.24 13.39 1.18
CA LYS A 20 -5.79 14.48 0.36
C LYS A 20 -5.90 14.04 -1.11
N THR A 21 -7.03 14.33 -1.75
CA THR A 21 -7.19 14.15 -3.19
C THR A 21 -6.49 15.27 -3.94
N LYS A 22 -5.17 15.14 -4.13
CA LYS A 22 -4.35 16.12 -4.86
C LYS A 22 -3.34 15.41 -5.75
N TYR A 23 -3.07 15.93 -6.94
CA TYR A 23 -1.91 15.48 -7.73
C TYR A 23 -0.65 16.22 -7.23
N PRO A 24 0.53 15.55 -7.10
CA PRO A 24 0.84 14.14 -7.34
C PRO A 24 0.85 13.26 -6.06
N GLN A 25 -0.19 13.30 -5.21
CA GLN A 25 -0.22 12.55 -3.93
C GLN A 25 -0.10 11.02 -4.10
N GLY A 26 -0.49 10.48 -5.26
CA GLY A 26 -0.38 9.05 -5.56
C GLY A 26 1.04 8.57 -5.88
N GLY A 27 2.01 9.48 -5.99
CA GLY A 27 3.41 9.12 -6.19
C GLY A 27 4.01 8.44 -4.95
N GLU A 28 4.89 7.47 -5.16
CA GLU A 28 5.47 6.64 -4.10
C GLU A 28 6.11 7.48 -2.98
N LYS A 29 6.94 8.46 -3.34
CA LYS A 29 7.60 9.35 -2.35
C LYS A 29 6.58 10.19 -1.58
N GLN A 30 5.54 10.69 -2.24
CA GLN A 30 4.49 11.48 -1.61
C GLN A 30 3.63 10.64 -0.66
N LEU A 31 3.40 9.37 -0.96
CA LEU A 31 2.69 8.44 -0.08
C LEU A 31 3.53 8.14 1.18
N ILE A 32 4.83 7.87 1.02
CA ILE A 32 5.74 7.60 2.14
C ILE A 32 5.75 8.78 3.10
N GLU A 33 5.93 10.00 2.59
CA GLU A 33 5.91 11.21 3.40
C GLU A 33 4.55 11.41 4.09
N ALA A 34 3.45 11.33 3.34
CA ALA A 34 2.12 11.63 3.89
C ALA A 34 1.63 10.62 4.94
N VAL A 35 2.08 9.36 4.86
CA VAL A 35 1.66 8.30 5.79
C VAL A 35 2.63 8.13 6.96
N THR A 36 3.94 8.27 6.71
CA THR A 36 4.97 7.93 7.70
C THR A 36 5.74 9.14 8.24
N GLY A 37 5.64 10.30 7.58
CA GLY A 37 6.48 11.47 7.86
C GLY A 37 7.94 11.31 7.41
N ARG A 38 8.31 10.19 6.81
CA ARG A 38 9.69 9.91 6.35
C ARG A 38 9.89 10.42 4.93
N GLN A 39 11.12 10.81 4.62
CA GLN A 39 11.52 11.25 3.30
C GLN A 39 12.42 10.22 2.63
N VAL A 40 12.17 9.96 1.35
CA VAL A 40 13.08 9.16 0.53
C VAL A 40 14.18 10.08 0.02
N PRO A 41 15.47 9.75 0.23
CA PRO A 41 16.58 10.54 -0.28
C PRO A 41 16.48 10.79 -1.79
N SER A 42 17.06 11.90 -2.25
CA SER A 42 17.18 12.16 -3.69
C SER A 42 17.95 11.02 -4.37
N GLY A 43 17.42 10.50 -5.48
CA GLY A 43 17.96 9.30 -6.15
C GLY A 43 17.85 7.98 -5.36
N GLY A 44 17.34 8.02 -4.12
CA GLY A 44 17.21 6.85 -3.26
C GLY A 44 15.92 6.06 -3.48
N LEU A 45 15.91 4.87 -2.89
CA LEU A 45 14.79 3.91 -2.90
C LEU A 45 14.00 3.96 -1.57
N PRO A 46 12.70 3.63 -1.57
CA PRO A 46 11.86 3.55 -0.36
C PRO A 46 12.46 2.78 0.81
N ILE A 47 13.20 1.71 0.52
CA ILE A 47 13.84 0.88 1.56
C ILE A 47 14.85 1.67 2.40
N GLN A 48 15.46 2.72 1.85
CA GLN A 48 16.34 3.61 2.60
C GLN A 48 15.58 4.50 3.60
N ALA A 49 14.27 4.68 3.42
CA ALA A 49 13.36 5.26 4.42
C ALA A 49 12.73 4.18 5.32
N GLY A 50 13.11 2.91 5.18
CA GLY A 50 12.55 1.78 5.91
C GLY A 50 11.08 1.52 5.60
N VAL A 51 10.65 1.75 4.36
CA VAL A 51 9.26 1.57 3.90
C VAL A 51 9.22 0.73 2.64
N ILE A 52 8.21 -0.13 2.53
CA ILE A 52 7.82 -0.82 1.29
C ILE A 52 6.45 -0.27 0.90
N VAL A 53 6.27 0.06 -0.39
CA VAL A 53 4.99 0.48 -0.94
C VAL A 53 4.52 -0.61 -1.89
N MET A 54 3.31 -1.12 -1.67
CA MET A 54 2.70 -2.13 -2.53
C MET A 54 1.38 -1.59 -3.08
N ASN A 55 1.16 -1.79 -4.38
CA ASN A 55 -0.14 -1.53 -4.98
C ASN A 55 -1.17 -2.56 -4.49
N VAL A 56 -2.44 -2.15 -4.41
CA VAL A 56 -3.54 -3.02 -4.00
C VAL A 56 -3.68 -4.29 -4.83
N ALA A 57 -3.48 -4.23 -6.15
CA ALA A 57 -3.56 -5.38 -7.04
C ALA A 57 -2.43 -6.40 -6.77
N THR A 58 -1.24 -5.91 -6.43
CA THR A 58 -0.12 -6.77 -6.00
C THR A 58 -0.45 -7.47 -4.69
N CYS A 59 -0.99 -6.76 -3.70
CA CYS A 59 -1.40 -7.36 -2.43
C CYS A 59 -2.49 -8.45 -2.64
N ALA A 60 -3.44 -8.21 -3.53
CA ALA A 60 -4.48 -9.19 -3.87
C ALA A 60 -3.89 -10.44 -4.53
N ALA A 61 -3.03 -10.28 -5.54
CA ALA A 61 -2.38 -11.41 -6.21
C ALA A 61 -1.49 -12.23 -5.25
N VAL A 62 -0.82 -11.58 -4.29
CA VAL A 62 -0.07 -12.29 -3.24
C VAL A 62 -1.01 -13.12 -2.36
N ALA A 63 -2.18 -12.59 -2.00
CA ALA A 63 -3.17 -13.33 -1.24
C ALA A 63 -3.68 -14.56 -2.03
N ASP A 64 -4.03 -14.38 -3.30
CA ASP A 64 -4.49 -15.49 -4.17
C ASP A 64 -3.41 -16.58 -4.31
N ALA A 65 -2.15 -16.19 -4.52
CA ALA A 65 -1.06 -17.13 -4.68
C ALA A 65 -0.72 -17.89 -3.39
N VAL A 66 -0.69 -17.20 -2.25
CA VAL A 66 -0.21 -17.78 -0.98
C VAL A 66 -1.33 -18.48 -0.22
N ILE A 67 -2.54 -17.95 -0.22
CA ILE A 67 -3.68 -18.48 0.54
C ILE A 67 -4.44 -19.51 -0.30
N ASP A 68 -4.72 -19.19 -1.57
CA ASP A 68 -5.57 -20.03 -2.42
C ASP A 68 -4.76 -20.94 -3.36
N GLY A 69 -3.44 -20.78 -3.44
CA GLY A 69 -2.59 -21.51 -4.38
C GLY A 69 -2.85 -21.16 -5.85
N LYS A 70 -3.49 -20.02 -6.10
CA LYS A 70 -3.86 -19.57 -7.45
C LYS A 70 -2.71 -18.72 -8.02
N PRO A 71 -2.04 -19.15 -9.10
CA PRO A 71 -1.03 -18.33 -9.74
C PRO A 71 -1.68 -17.08 -10.37
N LEU A 72 -0.85 -16.08 -10.72
CA LEU A 72 -1.34 -14.88 -11.39
C LEU A 72 -1.85 -15.20 -12.79
N VAL A 73 -3.15 -15.45 -12.90
CA VAL A 73 -3.85 -15.78 -14.16
C VAL A 73 -4.77 -14.66 -14.63
N GLU A 74 -5.11 -13.73 -13.74
CA GLU A 74 -5.99 -12.60 -14.02
C GLU A 74 -5.49 -11.33 -13.33
N ARG A 75 -5.96 -10.18 -13.82
CA ARG A 75 -5.55 -8.86 -13.32
C ARG A 75 -6.79 -8.04 -12.99
N ILE A 76 -6.81 -7.51 -11.77
CA ILE A 76 -7.76 -6.47 -11.35
C ILE A 76 -7.41 -5.17 -12.10
N VAL A 77 -8.39 -4.56 -12.77
CA VAL A 77 -8.26 -3.31 -13.53
C VAL A 77 -9.13 -2.23 -12.94
#